data_AF-A0AAT9GTL0-F1
#
_entry.id   AF-A0AAT9GTL0-F1
#
_cell.length_a   1.000
_cell.length_b   1.000
_cell.length_c   1.000
_cell.angle_alpha   90.00
_cell.angle_beta   90.00
_cell.angle_gamma   90.00
#
_symmetry.space_group_name_H-M   'P 1'
#
loop_
_entity.id
_entity.type
_entity.pdbx_description
1 polymer ?
#
loop_
_entity_poly.entity_id
_entity_poly.type
_entity_poly.pdbx_seq_one_letter_code
_entity_poly.pdbx_strand_id
1 'polypeptide(L)'
;MYGTLTPFYAKILKGKLSNEKAFYIAWTTAPYLVSYFYSPTLLYPFLIIFNLISYNFAIKRKINLLIFTLFSTAILGELIYSLVFHHTNYA
;
A
#
# COMPACT_ATOMS: atom_id res chain seq x y z
N MET A 1 1.24 -20.90 -4.51
CA MET A 1 0.19 -21.35 -3.57
C MET A 1 -0.98 -20.37 -3.40
N TYR A 2 -1.14 -19.33 -4.24
CA TYR A 2 -2.28 -18.40 -4.14
C TYR A 2 -3.57 -18.87 -4.85
N GLY A 3 -3.50 -19.91 -5.70
CA GLY A 3 -4.61 -20.35 -6.57
C GLY A 3 -5.56 -21.40 -5.98
N THR A 4 -5.13 -22.17 -4.97
CA THR A 4 -5.90 -23.32 -4.45
C THR A 4 -7.03 -22.91 -3.52
N LEU A 5 -6.90 -21.79 -2.80
CA LEU A 5 -7.95 -21.28 -1.92
C LEU A 5 -8.90 -20.30 -2.64
N THR A 6 -8.52 -19.81 -3.82
CA THR A 6 -9.32 -18.88 -4.64
C THR A 6 -10.75 -19.36 -4.89
N PRO A 7 -11.04 -20.64 -5.24
CA PRO A 7 -12.41 -21.08 -5.47
C PRO A 7 -13.24 -21.16 -4.18
N PHE A 8 -12.60 -21.42 -3.04
CA PHE A 8 -13.26 -21.46 -1.73
C PHE A 8 -13.64 -20.06 -1.25
N TYR A 9 -12.71 -19.11 -1.36
CA TYR A 9 -12.98 -17.70 -1.09
C TYR A 9 -14.03 -17.12 -2.04
N ALA A 10 -13.97 -17.46 -3.33
CA ALA A 10 -14.95 -17.01 -4.32
C ALA A 10 -16.37 -17.52 -4.02
N LYS A 11 -16.51 -18.73 -3.46
CA LYS A 11 -17.83 -19.30 -3.11
C LYS A 11 -18.41 -18.68 -1.84
N ILE A 12 -17.57 -18.36 -0.85
CA ILE A 12 -17.99 -17.78 0.44
C ILE A 12 -18.26 -16.28 0.34
N LEU A 13 -17.47 -15.55 -0.46
CA LEU A 13 -17.53 -14.09 -0.59
C LEU A 13 -18.48 -13.60 -1.71
N LYS A 14 -19.14 -14.50 -2.43
CA LYS A 14 -20.05 -14.16 -3.53
C LYS A 14 -21.25 -13.36 -3.00
N GLY A 15 -21.25 -12.05 -3.23
CA GLY A 15 -22.41 -11.16 -3.06
C GLY A 15 -22.56 -10.43 -1.72
N LYS A 16 -21.65 -10.61 -0.74
CA LYS A 16 -21.81 -10.02 0.62
C LYS A 16 -20.97 -8.77 0.90
N LEU A 17 -19.98 -8.49 0.06
CA LEU A 17 -19.29 -7.21 -0.05
C LEU A 17 -18.92 -7.07 -1.53
N SER A 18 -18.93 -5.86 -2.09
CA SER A 18 -18.44 -5.64 -3.45
C SER A 18 -16.95 -6.05 -3.50
N ASN A 19 -16.65 -7.27 -3.99
CA ASN A 19 -15.30 -7.86 -4.02
C ASN A 19 -14.23 -6.87 -4.50
N GLU A 20 -14.59 -6.03 -5.44
CA GLU A 20 -13.73 -4.96 -5.94
C GLU A 20 -13.24 -4.00 -4.86
N LYS A 21 -14.10 -3.49 -3.97
CA LYS A 21 -13.66 -2.54 -2.91
C LYS A 21 -12.72 -3.21 -1.92
N ALA A 22 -13.02 -4.44 -1.50
CA ALA A 22 -12.14 -5.20 -0.62
C ALA A 22 -10.80 -5.52 -1.31
N PHE A 23 -10.85 -5.83 -2.61
CA PHE A 23 -9.68 -6.04 -3.44
C PHE A 23 -8.83 -4.77 -3.58
N TYR A 24 -9.44 -3.61 -3.86
CA TYR A 24 -8.72 -2.35 -3.94
C TYR A 24 -8.10 -1.97 -2.60
N ILE A 25 -8.79 -2.17 -1.48
CA ILE A 25 -8.22 -1.95 -0.15
C ILE A 25 -7.03 -2.89 0.06
N ALA A 26 -7.19 -4.20 -0.15
CA ALA A 26 -6.12 -5.17 0.03
C ALA A 26 -4.90 -4.90 -0.87
N TRP A 27 -5.14 -4.56 -2.14
CA TRP A 27 -4.09 -4.16 -3.07
C TRP A 27 -3.37 -2.91 -2.56
N THR A 28 -4.12 -1.91 -2.11
CA THR A 28 -3.56 -0.67 -1.57
C THR A 28 -2.74 -0.91 -0.31
N THR A 29 -3.20 -1.80 0.59
CA THR A 29 -2.51 -2.12 1.85
C THR A 29 -1.18 -2.84 1.62
N ALA A 30 -1.09 -3.72 0.62
CA ALA A 30 0.07 -4.58 0.40
C ALA A 30 1.42 -3.83 0.35
N PRO A 31 1.62 -2.78 -0.49
CA PRO A 31 2.87 -2.05 -0.53
C PRO A 31 3.21 -1.39 0.81
N TYR A 32 2.24 -0.76 1.50
CA TYR A 32 2.49 -0.15 2.81
C TYR A 32 2.87 -1.18 3.87
N LEU A 33 2.24 -2.36 3.84
CA LEU A 33 2.54 -3.45 4.77
C LEU A 33 3.99 -3.92 4.61
N VAL A 34 4.46 -4.08 3.36
CA VAL A 34 5.87 -4.36 3.07
C VAL A 34 6.76 -3.20 3.55
N SER A 35 6.39 -1.96 3.26
CA SER A 35 7.18 -0.78 3.65
C SER A 35 7.42 -0.70 5.15
N TYR A 36 6.46 -1.07 6.02
CA TYR A 36 6.69 -1.05 7.47
C TYR A 36 7.82 -1.98 7.93
N PHE A 37 8.04 -3.12 7.26
CA PHE A 37 9.14 -4.04 7.62
C PHE A 37 10.52 -3.54 7.19
N TYR A 38 10.58 -2.76 6.11
CA TYR A 38 11.86 -2.37 5.48
C TYR A 38 12.20 -0.88 5.65
N SER A 39 11.30 -0.08 6.22
CA SER A 39 11.50 1.36 6.39
C SER A 39 11.90 1.70 7.83
N PRO A 40 12.78 2.70 8.04
CA PRO A 40 13.04 3.26 9.36
C PRO A 40 11.74 3.69 10.07
N THR A 41 11.69 3.50 11.39
CA THR A 41 10.52 3.85 12.22
C THR A 41 10.13 5.33 12.12
N LEU A 42 11.09 6.21 11.84
CA LEU A 42 10.86 7.65 11.62
C LEU A 42 9.94 7.93 10.40
N LEU A 43 9.86 6.99 9.44
CA LEU A 43 8.98 7.10 8.28
C LEU A 43 7.54 6.62 8.52
N TYR A 44 7.27 5.95 9.64
CA TYR A 44 5.97 5.36 9.91
C TYR A 44 4.82 6.38 9.90
N PRO A 45 4.94 7.59 10.49
CA PRO A 45 3.87 8.58 10.43
C PRO A 45 3.49 8.95 8.99
N PHE A 46 4.49 9.10 8.11
CA PHE A 46 4.26 9.39 6.69
C PHE A 46 3.57 8.24 5.98
N LEU A 47 4.05 7.00 6.17
CA LEU A 47 3.45 5.80 5.59
C LEU A 47 1.99 5.63 6.03
N ILE A 48 1.67 5.89 7.30
CA ILE A 48 0.30 5.84 7.83
C ILE A 48 -0.59 6.86 7.14
N ILE A 49 -0.15 8.12 7.05
CA ILE A 49 -0.92 9.20 6.40
C ILE A 49 -1.23 8.84 4.95
N PHE A 50 -0.22 8.42 4.20
CA PHE A 50 -0.41 8.05 2.81
C PHE A 50 -1.29 6.81 2.63
N ASN A 51 -1.18 5.81 3.51
CA ASN A 51 -2.04 4.64 3.49
C ASN A 51 -3.52 5.04 3.69
N LEU A 52 -3.81 5.94 4.63
CA LEU A 52 -5.16 6.47 4.85
C LEU A 52 -5.69 7.25 3.64
N ILE A 53 -4.85 8.07 3.00
CA ILE A 53 -5.21 8.80 1.77
C ILE A 53 -5.53 7.82 0.65
N SER A 54 -4.69 6.80 0.45
CA SER A 54 -4.90 5.78 -0.58
C SER A 54 -6.18 4.97 -0.33
N TYR A 55 -6.53 4.66 0.92
CA TYR A 55 -7.83 4.05 1.24
C TYR A 55 -9.01 4.92 0.84
N ASN A 56 -8.93 6.24 1.06
CA ASN A 56 -9.98 7.18 0.62
C ASN A 56 -10.19 7.11 -0.90
N PHE A 57 -9.11 7.06 -1.68
CA PHE A 57 -9.17 6.93 -3.14
C PHE A 57 -9.64 5.57 -3.61
N ALA A 58 -9.22 4.49 -2.95
CA ALA A 58 -9.67 3.12 -3.22
C ALA A 58 -11.19 2.98 -3.00
N ILE A 59 -11.72 3.50 -1.89
CA ILE A 59 -13.16 3.45 -1.56
C ILE A 59 -13.98 4.28 -2.56
N LYS A 60 -13.47 5.47 -2.95
CA LYS A 60 -14.09 6.34 -3.94
C LYS A 60 -13.87 5.89 -5.40
N ARG A 61 -13.19 4.76 -5.61
CA ARG A 61 -12.85 4.20 -6.93
C ARG A 61 -12.12 5.19 -7.86
N LYS A 62 -11.33 6.12 -7.29
CA LYS A 62 -10.50 7.06 -8.06
C LYS A 62 -9.17 6.40 -8.41
N ILE A 63 -9.18 5.40 -9.28
CA ILE A 63 -8.03 4.53 -9.59
C ILE A 63 -6.81 5.33 -10.06
N ASN A 64 -7.01 6.35 -10.91
CA ASN A 64 -5.89 7.20 -11.38
C ASN A 64 -5.18 7.93 -10.23
N LEU A 65 -5.95 8.45 -9.27
CA LEU A 65 -5.38 9.13 -8.09
C LEU A 65 -4.75 8.12 -7.12
N LEU A 66 -5.31 6.91 -7.02
CA LEU A 66 -4.75 5.82 -6.24
C LEU A 66 -3.36 5.42 -6.77
N ILE A 67 -3.24 5.22 -8.08
CA ILE A 67 -1.96 4.90 -8.73
C ILE A 67 -0.97 6.04 -8.50
N PHE A 68 -1.39 7.30 -8.68
CA PHE A 68 -0.53 8.45 -8.44
C PHE A 68 -0.03 8.53 -6.99
N THR A 69 -0.89 8.24 -6.01
CA THR A 69 -0.48 8.23 -4.59
C THR A 69 0.49 7.10 -4.28
N LEU A 70 0.26 5.89 -4.79
CA LEU A 70 1.17 4.75 -4.61
C LEU A 70 2.53 4.99 -5.28
N PHE A 71 2.56 5.62 -6.45
CA PHE A 71 3.83 6.01 -7.10
C PHE A 71 4.56 7.10 -6.32
N SER A 72 3.82 8.11 -5.86
CA SER A 72 4.41 9.22 -5.08
C SER A 72 5.02 8.71 -3.78
N THR A 73 4.39 7.76 -3.10
CA THR A 73 4.93 7.17 -1.87
C THR A 73 6.18 6.35 -2.12
N ALA A 74 6.23 5.59 -3.21
CA ALA A 74 7.42 4.84 -3.60
C ALA A 74 8.61 5.79 -3.87
N ILE A 75 8.40 6.85 -4.66
CA ILE A 75 9.44 7.84 -4.98
C ILE A 75 9.92 8.57 -3.73
N LEU A 76 8.99 9.04 -2.88
CA LEU A 76 9.34 9.72 -1.64
C LEU A 76 10.06 8.80 -0.66
N GLY A 77 9.65 7.53 -0.57
CA GLY A 77 10.33 6.53 0.24
C GLY A 77 11.77 6.33 -0.19
N GLU A 78 12.00 6.17 -1.49
CA GLU A 78 13.35 5.99 -2.05
C GLU A 78 14.24 7.22 -1.87
N LEU A 79 13.69 8.42 -2.05
CA LEU A 79 14.41 9.67 -1.83
C LEU A 79 14.84 9.82 -0.37
N ILE A 80 13.93 9.55 0.58
CA ILE A 80 14.26 9.65 2.00
C ILE A 80 15.27 8.57 2.39
N TYR A 81 15.11 7.34 1.89
CA TYR A 81 16.09 6.27 2.11
C TYR A 81 17.47 6.66 1.61
N SER A 82 17.57 7.17 0.38
CA SER A 82 18.83 7.61 -0.22
C SER A 82 19.49 8.73 0.57
N LEU A 83 18.72 9.73 1.01
CA LEU A 83 19.23 10.85 1.82
C LEU A 83 19.74 10.38 3.19
N VAL A 84 18.97 9.54 3.88
CA VAL A 84 19.35 9.03 5.21
C VAL A 84 20.55 8.09 5.12
N PHE A 85 20.53 7.14 4.17
CA PHE A 85 21.60 6.16 3.99
C PHE A 85 22.91 6.79 3.54
N HIS A 86 22.86 7.79 2.64
CA HIS A 86 24.07 8.54 2.28
C HIS A 86 24.64 9.32 3.46
N HIS A 87 23.77 9.94 4.27
CA HIS A 87 24.23 10.73 5.40
C HIS A 87 24.85 9.87 6.51
N THR A 88 24.39 8.64 6.71
CA THR A 88 24.91 7.77 7.79
C THR A 88 26.17 6.99 7.42
N ASN A 89 26.40 6.68 6.13
CA ASN A 89 27.54 5.86 5.71
C ASN A 89 28.73 6.64 5.14
N TYR A 90 28.54 7.91 4.80
CA TYR A 90 29.57 8.74 4.15
C TYR A 90 29.83 10.09 4.85
N ALA A 91 29.33 10.27 6.07
CA ALA A 91 29.69 11.38 6.97
C ALA A 91 30.59 10.87 8.09
#